data_AF-A0A3D0DNQ7-F1
#
_entry.id   AF-A0A3D0DNQ7-F1
#
_cell.length_a   1.000
_cell.length_b   1.000
_cell.length_c   1.000
_cell.angle_alpha   90.00
_cell.angle_beta   90.00
_cell.angle_gamma   90.00
#
_symmetry.space_group_name_H-M   'P 1'
#
loop_
_entity.id
_entity.type
_entity.pdbx_description
1 polymer ?
#
loop_
_entity_poly.entity_id
_entity_poly.type
_entity_poly.pdbx_seq_one_letter_code
_entity_poly.pdbx_strand_id
1 'polypeptide(L)' 'INYSEDALRAVHEDIELFAKAEGLTAHANSIAVRFK' A
#
# COMPACT_ATOMS: atom_id res chain seq x y z
N ILE A 1 -10.30 0.05 -9.26
CA ILE A 1 -9.65 1.26 -8.68
C ILE A 1 -8.48 1.60 -9.60
N ASN A 2 -8.63 2.61 -10.46
CA ASN A 2 -7.62 2.96 -11.47
C ASN A 2 -6.82 4.17 -10.98
N TYR A 3 -5.88 3.96 -10.05
CA TYR A 3 -4.92 4.99 -9.68
C TYR A 3 -3.78 4.97 -10.71
N SER A 4 -3.37 6.15 -11.18
CA SER A 4 -2.10 6.30 -11.89
C SER A 4 -0.96 5.83 -10.99
N GLU A 5 0.11 5.30 -11.58
CA GLU A 5 1.24 4.76 -10.83
C GLU A 5 1.81 5.77 -9.82
N ASP A 6 1.95 7.04 -10.22
CA ASP A 6 2.39 8.13 -9.33
C ASP A 6 1.43 8.38 -8.16
N ALA A 7 0.12 8.33 -8.42
CA ALA A 7 -0.90 8.54 -7.40
C ALA A 7 -0.91 7.37 -6.41
N LEU A 8 -0.77 6.14 -6.89
CA LEU A 8 -0.68 4.95 -6.03
C LEU A 8 0.66 4.94 -5.27
N ARG A 9 1.72 5.50 -5.86
CA ARG A 9 3.03 5.64 -5.22
C ARG A 9 3.03 6.66 -4.08
N ALA A 10 2.35 7.79 -4.27
CA ALA A 10 2.20 8.81 -3.24
C ALA A 10 1.41 8.32 -2.01
N VAL A 11 0.52 7.34 -2.17
CA VAL A 11 -0.36 6.86 -1.09
C VAL A 11 -0.03 5.46 -0.58
N HIS A 12 0.86 4.70 -1.24
CA HIS A 12 1.16 3.33 -0.80
C HIS A 12 1.79 3.29 0.59
N GLU A 13 2.58 4.31 0.97
CA GLU A 13 3.24 4.38 2.28
C GLU A 13 2.21 4.53 3.39
N ASP A 14 1.24 5.43 3.20
CA ASP A 14 0.14 5.62 4.14
C ASP A 14 -0.71 4.35 4.24
N ILE A 15 -1.05 3.72 3.11
CA ILE A 15 -1.84 2.49 3.08
C ILE A 15 -1.10 1.35 3.80
N GLU A 16 0.23 1.23 3.63
CA GLU A 16 1.03 0.28 4.39
C GLU A 16 1.03 0.58 5.88
N LEU A 17 1.11 1.86 6.25
CA LEU A 17 1.11 2.31 7.65
C LEU A 17 -0.22 1.97 8.32
N PHE A 18 -1.34 2.27 7.64
CA PHE A 18 -2.69 1.93 8.10
C PHE A 18 -2.89 0.41 8.16
N ALA A 19 -2.50 -0.32 7.13
CA ALA A 19 -2.61 -1.77 7.12
C ALA A 19 -1.75 -2.44 8.20
N LYS A 20 -0.58 -1.89 8.54
CA LYS A 20 0.23 -2.34 9.69
C LYS A 20 -0.44 -2.00 11.01
N ALA A 21 -1.00 -0.80 11.15
CA ALA A 21 -1.70 -0.35 12.36
C ALA A 21 -2.99 -1.14 12.63
N GLU A 22 -3.72 -1.53 11.59
CA GLU A 22 -4.92 -2.37 11.68
C GLU A 22 -4.61 -3.87 11.81
N GLY A 23 -3.33 -4.26 11.84
CA GLY A 23 -2.91 -5.67 11.90
C GLY A 23 -3.10 -6.45 10.59
N LEU A 24 -3.50 -5.78 9.52
CA LEU A 24 -3.65 -6.27 8.15
C LEU A 24 -2.29 -6.36 7.42
N THR A 25 -1.29 -6.93 8.08
CA THR A 25 0.08 -7.07 7.56
C THR A 25 0.15 -7.80 6.22
N ALA A 26 -0.76 -8.74 5.96
CA ALA A 26 -0.88 -9.40 4.65
C ALA A 26 -1.27 -8.44 3.52
N HIS A 27 -2.15 -7.47 3.77
CA HIS A 27 -2.56 -6.45 2.78
C HIS A 27 -1.43 -5.46 2.52
N ALA A 28 -0.71 -5.04 3.57
CA ALA A 28 0.50 -4.20 3.43
C ALA A 28 1.54 -4.87 2.53
N ASN A 29 1.84 -6.15 2.78
CA ASN A 29 2.82 -6.91 1.99
C ASN A 29 2.38 -7.08 0.53
N SER A 30 1.09 -7.25 0.27
CA SER A 30 0.58 -7.43 -1.08
C SER A 30 0.67 -6.16 -1.94
N ILE A 31 0.68 -4.98 -1.31
CA ILE A 31 0.91 -3.69 -1.96
C ILE A 31 2.41 -3.43 -2.09
N ALA A 32 3.19 -3.65 -1.03
CA ALA A 32 4.64 -3.48 -1.04
C ALA A 32 5.33 -4.29 -2.17
N VAL A 33 4.88 -5.53 -2.40
CA VAL A 33 5.42 -6.40 -3.46
C VAL A 33 5.12 -5.89 -4.87
N ARG A 34 4.07 -5.10 -5.07
CA ARG A 34 3.75 -4.51 -6.39
C ARG A 34 4.63 -3.31 -6.74
N PHE A 35 5.27 -2.70 -5.75
CA PHE A 35 6.14 -1.53 -5.90
C PHE A 35 7.63 -1.85 -5.69
N LYS A 36 7.97 -3.13 -5.54
CA LYS A 36 9.35 -3.63 -5.46
C LYS A 36 9.81 -4.10 -6.84
#